data_AF-A0A6A5KBF9-F1
#
_entry.id   AF-A0A6A5KBF9-F1
#
_cell.length_a   1.000
_cell.length_b   1.000
_cell.length_c   1.000
_cell.angle_alpha   90.00
_cell.angle_beta   90.00
_cell.angle_gamma   90.00
#
_symmetry.space_group_name_H-M   'P 1'
#
loop_
_entity.id
_entity.type
_entity.pdbx_description
1 polymer ?
#
loop_
_entity_poly.entity_id
_entity_poly.type
_entity_poly.pdbx_seq_one_letter_code
_entity_poly.pdbx_strand_id
1 'polypeptide(L)'
;MFQHFTPRHIPPLLLSTAITIGSFTPFTRDPEYALRLFGFADPIAGNRAAWPLVKVMSARVSTIGTALWVMYLGGHVEAMDILFASMGWMALVDGVVCAKDGKPGSTSFRAASTGVVALWGLLGMTSGKYF
;
A
#
# COMPACT_ATOMS: atom_id res chain seq x y z
N MET A 1 7.64 -24.23 -1.24
CA MET A 1 7.71 -22.76 -1.22
C MET A 1 8.78 -22.21 -2.18
N PHE A 2 10.03 -22.68 -2.14
CA PHE A 2 11.13 -22.11 -2.96
C PHE A 2 11.22 -22.59 -4.42
N GLN A 3 10.54 -23.67 -4.81
CA GLN A 3 10.60 -24.16 -6.21
C GLN A 3 9.93 -23.23 -7.22
N HIS A 4 9.07 -22.30 -6.76
CA HIS A 4 8.36 -21.31 -7.59
C HIS A 4 8.92 -19.90 -7.41
N PHE A 5 9.93 -19.74 -6.56
CA PHE A 5 10.48 -18.43 -6.29
C PHE A 5 11.40 -18.00 -7.43
N THR A 6 11.11 -16.83 -7.99
CA THR A 6 11.94 -16.17 -8.99
C THR A 6 12.38 -14.83 -8.43
N PRO A 7 13.57 -14.28 -8.76
CA PRO A 7 14.02 -12.99 -8.24
C PRO A 7 13.02 -11.84 -8.45
N ARG A 8 12.19 -11.91 -9.50
CA ARG A 8 11.09 -10.95 -9.76
C ARG A 8 10.04 -10.88 -8.65
N HIS A 9 9.94 -11.90 -7.79
CA HIS A 9 9.01 -11.94 -6.65
C HIS A 9 9.54 -11.17 -5.43
N ILE A 10 10.82 -10.78 -5.38
CA ILE A 10 11.38 -10.06 -4.23
C ILE A 10 10.68 -8.72 -3.99
N PRO A 11 10.60 -7.79 -4.97
CA PRO A 11 9.92 -6.51 -4.76
C PRO A 11 8.47 -6.64 -4.27
N PRO A 12 7.58 -7.45 -4.91
CA PRO A 12 6.20 -7.53 -4.47
C PRO A 12 6.04 -8.18 -3.10
N LEU A 13 6.89 -9.12 -2.70
CA LEU A 13 6.84 -9.73 -1.37
C LEU A 13 7.31 -8.79 -0.26
N LEU A 14 8.38 -8.03 -0.51
CA LEU A 14 8.84 -6.99 0.41
C LEU A 14 7.76 -5.92 0.59
N LEU A 15 7.14 -5.49 -0.51
CA LEU A 15 6.03 -4.55 -0.48
C LEU A 15 4.82 -5.11 0.27
N SER A 16 4.42 -6.35 -0.01
CA SER A 16 3.31 -7.02 0.68
C SER A 16 3.55 -7.07 2.20
N THR A 17 4.78 -7.34 2.61
CA THR A 17 5.20 -7.33 4.02
C THR A 17 5.12 -5.92 4.62
N ALA A 18 5.66 -4.92 3.91
CA ALA A 18 5.64 -3.54 4.35
C ALA A 18 4.21 -3.00 4.48
N ILE A 19 3.33 -3.31 3.53
CA ILE A 19 1.90 -2.96 3.57
C ILE A 19 1.22 -3.65 4.74
N THR A 20 1.46 -4.95 4.93
CA THR A 20 0.84 -5.72 6.03
C THR A 20 1.23 -5.15 7.37
N ILE A 21 2.53 -5.08 7.66
CA ILE A 21 3.06 -4.72 8.98
C ILE A 21 2.99 -3.20 9.20
N GLY A 22 3.34 -2.40 8.20
CA GLY A 22 3.32 -0.94 8.29
C GLY A 22 1.91 -0.41 8.57
N SER A 23 0.88 -1.09 8.09
CA SER A 23 -0.51 -0.73 8.38
C SER A 23 -0.91 -0.94 9.84
N PHE A 24 -0.14 -1.67 10.65
CA PHE A 24 -0.44 -1.81 12.08
C PHE A 24 -0.03 -0.61 12.93
N THR A 25 0.65 0.38 12.36
CA THR A 25 1.13 1.59 13.06
C THR A 25 0.10 2.27 13.98
N PRO A 26 -1.17 2.52 13.60
CA PRO A 26 -2.14 3.16 14.49
C PRO A 26 -2.64 2.27 15.64
N PHE A 27 -2.34 0.97 15.62
CA PHE A 27 -2.66 0.02 16.69
C PHE A 27 -1.49 -0.17 17.65
N THR A 28 -0.24 -0.08 17.16
CA THR A 28 0.96 -0.37 17.95
C THR A 28 1.67 0.86 18.50
N ARG A 29 1.61 2.00 17.80
CA ARG A 29 2.21 3.26 18.26
C ARG A 29 1.14 4.27 18.61
N ASP A 30 0.58 4.93 17.60
CA ASP A 30 -0.34 6.03 17.79
C ASP A 30 -1.06 6.40 16.46
N PRO A 31 -2.36 6.72 16.46
CA PRO A 31 -3.10 7.12 15.26
C PRO A 31 -2.65 8.46 14.64
N GLU A 32 -2.27 9.44 15.46
CA GLU A 32 -1.76 10.72 14.97
C GLU A 32 -0.39 10.52 14.29
N TYR A 33 0.47 9.67 14.85
CA TYR A 33 1.71 9.27 14.19
C TYR A 33 1.45 8.58 12.84
N ALA A 34 0.46 7.68 12.76
CA ALA A 34 0.09 7.02 11.51
C ALA A 34 -0.40 8.01 10.43
N LEU A 35 -1.21 9.00 10.83
CA LEU A 35 -1.67 10.07 9.92
C LEU A 35 -0.50 10.96 9.44
N ARG A 36 0.45 11.28 10.32
CA ARG A 36 1.68 11.99 9.91
C ARG A 36 2.52 11.17 8.95
N LEU A 37 2.69 9.88 9.22
CA LEU A 37 3.46 8.97 8.36
C LEU A 37 2.81 8.82 6.97
N PHE A 38 1.48 8.81 6.92
CA PHE A 38 0.74 8.87 5.66
C PHE A 38 1.00 10.16 4.88
N GLY A 39 1.29 11.26 5.57
CA GLY A 39 1.65 12.55 4.98
C GLY A 39 0.68 13.69 5.29
N PHE A 40 -0.28 13.51 6.18
CA PHE A 40 -1.23 14.57 6.56
C PHE A 40 -0.57 15.70 7.35
N ALA A 41 -1.09 16.92 7.19
CA ALA A 41 -0.69 18.08 7.99
C ALA A 41 -1.10 17.93 9.47
N ASP A 42 -0.39 18.63 10.35
CA ASP A 42 -0.60 18.50 11.81
C ASP A 42 -2.02 18.84 12.30
N PRO A 43 -2.75 19.82 11.72
CA PRO A 43 -4.15 20.07 12.09
C PRO A 43 -5.08 18.87 11.86
N ILE A 44 -4.78 18.03 10.86
CA ILE A 44 -5.57 16.84 10.54
C ILE A 44 -5.07 15.64 11.34
N ALA A 45 -3.76 15.46 11.43
CA ALA A 45 -3.17 14.34 12.16
C ALA A 45 -3.52 14.37 13.67
N GLY A 46 -3.49 15.56 14.28
CA GLY A 46 -3.85 15.75 15.68
C GLY A 46 -5.35 15.72 15.98
N ASN A 47 -6.21 15.68 14.94
CA ASN A 47 -7.65 15.64 15.14
C ASN A 47 -8.11 14.23 15.54
N ARG A 48 -8.52 14.09 16.80
CA ARG A 48 -8.99 12.82 17.37
C ARG A 48 -10.21 12.22 16.63
N ALA A 49 -11.00 13.04 15.94
CA ALA A 49 -12.10 12.54 15.13
C ALA A 49 -11.62 11.69 13.93
N ALA A 50 -10.39 11.90 13.45
CA ALA A 50 -9.80 11.12 12.36
C ALA A 50 -9.19 9.78 12.83
N TRP A 51 -8.97 9.60 14.13
CA TRP A 51 -8.24 8.44 14.66
C TRP A 51 -8.96 7.09 14.53
N PRO A 52 -10.28 6.99 14.75
CA PRO A 52 -11.01 5.76 14.46
C PRO A 52 -10.95 5.42 12.96
N LEU A 53 -11.02 6.44 12.09
CA LEU A 53 -10.98 6.26 10.64
C LEU A 53 -9.63 5.72 10.18
N VAL A 54 -8.51 6.27 10.66
CA VAL A 54 -7.19 5.76 10.28
C VAL A 54 -6.99 4.31 10.73
N LYS A 55 -7.50 3.92 11.90
CA LYS A 55 -7.46 2.51 12.34
C LYS A 55 -8.23 1.59 11.39
N VAL A 56 -9.45 1.97 11.01
CA VAL A 56 -10.27 1.18 10.07
C VAL A 56 -9.60 1.11 8.69
N MET A 57 -9.07 2.22 8.18
CA MET A 57 -8.37 2.24 6.89
C MET A 57 -7.11 1.37 6.93
N SER A 58 -6.33 1.47 8.00
CA SER A 58 -5.17 0.62 8.24
C SER A 58 -5.51 -0.88 8.27
N ALA A 59 -6.64 -1.27 8.89
CA ALA A 59 -7.08 -2.66 8.84
C ALA A 59 -7.43 -3.12 7.42
N ARG A 60 -7.99 -2.24 6.59
CA ARG A 60 -8.25 -2.54 5.16
C ARG A 60 -6.95 -2.69 4.38
N VAL A 61 -5.97 -1.82 4.62
CA VAL A 61 -4.66 -1.90 3.96
C VAL A 61 -3.87 -3.14 4.39
N SER A 62 -3.92 -3.52 5.67
CA SER A 62 -3.30 -4.77 6.13
C SER A 62 -3.97 -6.01 5.53
N THR A 63 -5.28 -5.95 5.28
CA THR A 63 -6.02 -7.00 4.55
C THR A 63 -5.50 -7.15 3.13
N ILE A 64 -5.21 -6.04 2.42
CA ILE A 64 -4.60 -6.08 1.07
C ILE A 64 -3.22 -6.77 1.13
N GLY A 65 -2.36 -6.37 2.07
CA GLY A 65 -1.05 -6.98 2.26
C GLY A 65 -1.12 -8.48 2.57
N THR A 66 -2.09 -8.88 3.38
CA THR A 66 -2.35 -10.29 3.71
C THR A 66 -2.88 -11.05 2.49
N ALA A 67 -3.78 -10.46 1.71
CA ALA A 67 -4.30 -11.05 0.48
C ALA A 67 -3.17 -11.32 -0.53
N LEU A 68 -2.23 -10.38 -0.69
CA LEU A 68 -1.06 -10.57 -1.54
C LEU A 68 -0.21 -11.77 -1.10
N TRP A 69 0.00 -11.94 0.21
CA TRP A 69 0.69 -13.12 0.75
C TRP A 69 -0.07 -14.42 0.51
N VAL A 70 -1.39 -14.42 0.73
CA VAL A 70 -2.24 -15.60 0.48
C VAL A 70 -2.24 -15.97 -1.01
N MET A 71 -2.34 -14.99 -1.90
CA MET A 71 -2.24 -15.20 -3.35
C MET A 71 -0.88 -15.80 -3.72
N TYR A 72 0.21 -15.28 -3.17
CA TYR A 72 1.55 -15.81 -3.43
C TYR A 72 1.69 -17.26 -2.94
N LEU A 73 1.28 -17.54 -1.70
CA LEU A 73 1.35 -18.88 -1.11
C LEU A 73 0.45 -19.89 -1.84
N GLY A 74 -0.67 -19.43 -2.39
CA GLY A 74 -1.55 -20.22 -3.26
C GLY A 74 -1.08 -20.36 -4.70
N GLY A 75 0.04 -19.73 -5.09
CA GLY A 75 0.55 -19.76 -6.47
C GLY A 75 -0.20 -18.85 -7.46
N HIS A 76 -1.06 -17.97 -6.99
CA HIS A 76 -1.86 -17.03 -7.80
C HIS A 76 -1.09 -15.72 -8.09
N VAL A 77 0.09 -15.84 -8.70
CA VAL A 77 0.97 -14.68 -8.96
C VAL A 77 0.37 -13.65 -9.94
N GLU A 78 -0.47 -14.09 -10.88
CA GLU A 78 -1.21 -13.17 -11.77
C GLU A 78 -2.26 -12.36 -11.00
N ALA A 79 -2.92 -12.97 -10.00
CA ALA A 79 -3.87 -12.25 -9.15
C ALA A 79 -3.18 -11.15 -8.32
N MET A 80 -1.91 -11.35 -7.94
CA MET A 80 -1.12 -10.29 -7.29
C MET A 80 -0.92 -9.09 -8.22
N ASP A 81 -0.58 -9.33 -9.48
CA ASP A 81 -0.42 -8.26 -10.47
C ASP A 81 -1.73 -7.49 -10.70
N ILE A 82 -2.86 -8.20 -10.77
CA ILE A 82 -4.20 -7.57 -10.85
C ILE A 82 -4.46 -6.71 -9.62
N LEU A 83 -4.16 -7.21 -8.42
CA LEU A 83 -4.36 -6.46 -7.18
C LEU A 83 -3.46 -5.22 -7.13
N PHE A 84 -2.18 -5.34 -7.50
CA PHE A 84 -1.28 -4.19 -7.62
C PHE A 84 -1.78 -3.17 -8.64
N ALA A 85 -2.19 -3.60 -9.83
CA ALA A 85 -2.78 -2.72 -10.84
C ALA A 85 -3.99 -1.94 -10.29
N SER A 86 -4.86 -2.61 -9.54
CA SER A 86 -6.04 -1.99 -8.92
C SER A 86 -5.69 -0.93 -7.86
N MET A 87 -4.52 -1.03 -7.22
CA MET A 87 -4.01 0.00 -6.31
C MET A 87 -3.72 1.33 -7.04
N GLY A 88 -3.75 1.37 -8.38
CA GLY A 88 -3.73 2.63 -9.15
C GLY A 88 -4.86 3.58 -8.74
N TRP A 89 -6.03 3.05 -8.36
CA TRP A 89 -7.10 3.87 -7.79
C TRP A 89 -6.70 4.50 -6.45
N MET A 90 -6.00 3.75 -5.59
CA MET A 90 -5.47 4.29 -4.34
C MET A 90 -4.46 5.40 -4.61
N ALA A 91 -3.58 5.23 -5.60
CA ALA A 91 -2.61 6.26 -5.98
C ALA A 91 -3.28 7.59 -6.37
N LEU A 92 -4.37 7.51 -7.14
CA LEU A 92 -5.15 8.69 -7.55
C LEU A 92 -5.82 9.37 -6.35
N VAL A 93 -6.53 8.59 -5.53
CA VAL A 93 -7.23 9.14 -4.36
C VAL A 93 -6.26 9.72 -3.34
N ASP A 94 -5.18 9.01 -3.01
CA ASP A 94 -4.13 9.47 -2.10
C ASP A 94 -3.50 10.77 -2.63
N GLY A 95 -3.25 10.85 -3.94
CA GLY A 95 -2.74 12.07 -4.57
C GLY A 95 -3.69 13.26 -4.42
N VAL A 96 -4.98 13.07 -4.73
CA VAL A 96 -5.98 14.14 -4.64
C VAL A 96 -6.18 14.61 -3.19
N VAL A 97 -6.21 13.69 -2.24
CA VAL A 97 -6.38 14.01 -0.81
C VAL A 97 -5.14 14.70 -0.26
N CYS A 98 -3.93 14.15 -0.47
CA CYS A 98 -2.70 14.77 0.01
C CYS A 98 -2.43 16.12 -0.66
N ALA A 99 -2.91 16.38 -1.88
CA ALA A 99 -2.82 17.69 -2.51
C ALA A 99 -3.60 18.78 -1.75
N LYS A 100 -4.68 18.41 -1.05
CA LYS A 100 -5.50 19.34 -0.27
C LYS A 100 -5.07 19.40 1.20
N ASP A 101 -4.80 18.23 1.77
CA ASP A 101 -4.74 18.01 3.22
C ASP A 101 -3.35 17.55 3.71
N GLY A 102 -2.42 17.34 2.79
CA GLY A 102 -1.08 16.83 3.05
C GLY A 102 -0.04 17.90 3.34
N LYS A 103 1.10 17.47 3.91
CA LYS A 103 2.30 18.30 4.02
C LYS A 103 2.96 18.46 2.63
N PRO A 104 3.74 19.53 2.38
CA PRO A 104 4.49 19.68 1.13
C PRO A 104 5.31 18.42 0.79
N GLY A 105 5.20 17.93 -0.45
CA GLY A 105 5.89 16.72 -0.91
C GLY A 105 5.18 15.39 -0.62
N SER A 106 4.15 15.37 0.25
CA SER A 106 3.38 14.14 0.52
C SER A 106 2.63 13.67 -0.73
N THR A 107 1.99 14.57 -1.47
CA THR A 107 1.26 14.24 -2.70
C THR A 107 2.11 13.50 -3.71
N SER A 108 3.28 14.04 -4.06
CA SER A 108 4.16 13.44 -5.06
C SER A 108 4.67 12.09 -4.58
N PHE A 109 5.07 11.97 -3.31
CA PHE A 109 5.50 10.70 -2.75
C PHE A 109 4.40 9.64 -2.78
N ARG A 110 3.17 9.96 -2.36
CA ARG A 110 2.07 9.00 -2.24
C ARG A 110 1.54 8.57 -3.62
N ALA A 111 1.36 9.52 -4.53
CA ALA A 111 0.95 9.24 -5.91
C ALA A 111 2.03 8.47 -6.68
N ALA A 112 3.31 8.86 -6.57
CA ALA A 112 4.37 8.20 -7.30
C ALA A 112 4.67 6.79 -6.76
N SER A 113 4.81 6.62 -5.45
CA SER A 113 5.12 5.30 -4.86
C SER A 113 4.03 4.28 -5.19
N THR A 114 2.76 4.62 -4.95
CA THR A 114 1.62 3.74 -5.26
C THR A 114 1.41 3.60 -6.77
N GLY A 115 1.71 4.63 -7.55
CA GLY A 115 1.68 4.59 -9.01
C GLY A 115 2.70 3.62 -9.60
N VAL A 116 3.92 3.57 -9.08
CA VAL A 116 4.94 2.59 -9.49
C VAL A 116 4.47 1.17 -9.20
N VAL A 117 3.83 0.94 -8.04
CA VAL A 117 3.23 -0.36 -7.70
C VAL A 117 2.12 -0.73 -8.68
N ALA A 118 1.24 0.22 -9.01
CA ALA A 118 0.17 0.00 -9.97
C ALA A 118 0.70 -0.34 -11.37
N LEU A 119 1.73 0.38 -11.82
CA LEU A 119 2.40 0.10 -13.09
C LEU A 119 3.08 -1.27 -13.08
N TRP A 120 3.70 -1.68 -11.97
CA TRP A 120 4.29 -3.01 -11.81
C TRP A 120 3.25 -4.11 -12.05
N GLY A 121 2.07 -3.97 -11.45
CA GLY A 121 0.95 -4.89 -11.64
C GLY A 121 0.39 -4.86 -13.06
N LEU A 122 0.18 -3.67 -13.63
CA LEU A 122 -0.34 -3.51 -15.00
C LEU A 122 0.57 -4.15 -16.05
N LEU A 123 1.89 -4.08 -15.84
CA LEU A 123 2.90 -4.68 -16.70
C LEU A 123 3.13 -6.18 -16.40
N GLY A 124 2.35 -6.79 -15.50
CA GLY A 124 2.45 -8.21 -15.18
C GLY A 124 3.84 -8.62 -14.70
N MET A 125 4.56 -7.74 -14.01
CA MET A 125 5.97 -7.94 -13.68
C MET A 125 6.20 -9.06 -12.65
N THR A 126 5.21 -9.35 -11.81
CA THR A 126 5.31 -10.43 -10.82
C THR A 126 5.14 -11.79 -11.48
N SER A 127 4.12 -11.94 -12.30
CA SER A 127 3.84 -13.16 -13.07
C SER A 127 4.82 -13.36 -14.23
N GLY A 128 5.35 -12.27 -14.80
CA GLY A 128 6.07 -12.27 -16.08
C GLY A 128 5.16 -12.61 -17.25
N LYS A 129 3.89 -12.21 -17.21
CA LYS A 129 2.92 -12.50 -18.27
C LYS A 129 3.35 -11.98 -19.65
N TYR A 130 4.14 -10.90 -19.67
CA TYR A 130 4.56 -10.21 -20.90
C TYR A 130 6.07 -10.33 -21.20
N PHE A 131 6.82 -11.13 -20.41
CA PHE A 131 8.29 -11.29 -20.51
C PHE A 131 8.74 -12.73 -20.23
#